data_AF-A0AAI8CHW9-F1
#
_entry.id   AF-A0AAI8CHW9-F1
#
_cell.length_a   1.000
_cell.length_b   1.000
_cell.length_c   1.000
_cell.angle_alpha   90.00
_cell.angle_beta   90.00
_cell.angle_gamma   90.00
#
_symmetry.space_group_name_H-M   'P 1'
#
loop_
_entity.id
_entity.type
_entity.pdbx_description
1 polymer ?
#
loop_
_entity_poly.entity_id
_entity_poly.type
_entity_poly.pdbx_seq_one_letter_code
_entity_poly.pdbx_strand_id
1 'polypeptide(L)'
;MNPYEPAKEFHISKKLRFIENLHIVFWLIKDMCWCLEFKTLGITMAVPTICISIYFIFKNKADISELYHNMAVFLWIIANTWWMSSEFFKFDENTPILGLKGRSLAAFPFGSGILLLLIFYISIYPKQIQTNKNH
;
A
#
# COMPACT_ATOMS: atom_id res chain seq x y z
N MET A 1 -20.28 -15.85 -32.71
CA MET A 1 -19.32 -15.66 -31.61
C MET A 1 -18.14 -16.57 -31.90
N ASN A 2 -16.97 -16.01 -32.24
CA ASN A 2 -15.80 -16.78 -32.67
C ASN A 2 -15.15 -17.45 -31.44
N PRO A 3 -15.09 -18.79 -31.37
CA PRO A 3 -14.49 -19.50 -30.23
C PRO A 3 -12.96 -19.43 -30.18
N TYR A 4 -12.32 -18.76 -31.15
CA TYR A 4 -10.87 -18.63 -31.28
C TYR A 4 -10.35 -17.21 -31.05
N GLU A 5 -11.13 -16.33 -30.43
CA GLU A 5 -10.59 -15.04 -30.01
C GLU A 5 -9.58 -15.29 -28.87
N PRO A 6 -8.26 -15.08 -29.10
CA PRO A 6 -7.28 -15.34 -28.07
C PRO A 6 -7.60 -14.41 -26.90
N ALA A 7 -7.75 -14.97 -25.70
CA ALA A 7 -7.91 -14.17 -24.48
C ALA A 7 -6.82 -13.09 -24.48
N LYS A 8 -7.20 -11.80 -24.41
CA LYS A 8 -6.25 -10.67 -24.42
C LYS A 8 -5.11 -10.97 -23.46
N GLU A 9 -3.93 -11.28 -24.02
CA GLU A 9 -2.77 -11.66 -23.24
C GLU A 9 -2.32 -10.44 -22.44
N PHE A 10 -2.52 -10.49 -21.11
CA PHE A 10 -2.16 -9.43 -20.19
C PHE A 10 -0.63 -9.36 -20.10
N HIS A 11 0.02 -8.66 -21.04
CA HIS A 11 1.46 -8.45 -21.04
C HIS A 11 1.88 -7.43 -19.97
N ILE A 12 1.85 -7.84 -18.70
CA ILE A 12 2.48 -7.07 -17.63
C ILE A 12 3.98 -7.07 -17.87
N SER A 13 4.56 -5.87 -18.02
CA SER A 13 6.00 -5.70 -18.24
C SER A 13 6.81 -6.43 -17.16
N LYS A 14 7.75 -7.30 -17.57
CA LYS A 14 8.62 -8.04 -16.63
C LYS A 14 9.36 -7.11 -15.66
N LYS A 15 9.68 -5.88 -16.10
CA LYS A 15 10.32 -4.85 -15.27
C LYS A 15 9.41 -4.36 -14.14
N LEU A 16 8.10 -4.26 -14.37
CA LEU A 16 7.15 -3.85 -13.34
C LEU A 16 7.05 -4.90 -12.24
N ARG A 17 6.87 -6.17 -12.62
CA ARG A 17 6.87 -7.31 -11.69
C ARG A 17 8.14 -7.41 -10.86
N PHE A 18 9.29 -7.12 -11.45
CA PHE A 18 10.54 -7.10 -10.70
C PHE A 18 10.54 -6.01 -9.61
N ILE A 19 10.06 -4.80 -9.92
CA ILE A 19 9.97 -3.71 -8.94
C ILE A 19 8.96 -4.04 -7.84
N GLU A 20 7.84 -4.69 -8.17
CA GLU A 20 6.82 -5.12 -7.20
C GLU A 20 7.40 -6.13 -6.22
N ASN A 21 8.12 -7.13 -6.73
CA ASN A 21 8.79 -8.12 -5.89
C ASN A 21 9.88 -7.48 -5.01
N LEU A 22 10.65 -6.55 -5.57
CA LEU A 22 11.70 -5.86 -4.83
C LEU A 22 11.12 -4.96 -3.71
N HIS A 23 9.97 -4.34 -3.95
CA HIS A 23 9.23 -3.60 -2.93
C HIS A 23 8.91 -4.47 -1.70
N ILE A 24 8.42 -5.69 -1.93
CA ILE A 24 8.11 -6.65 -0.86
C ILE A 24 9.38 -7.03 -0.09
N VAL A 25 10.51 -7.24 -0.79
CA VAL A 25 11.80 -7.54 -0.14
C VAL A 25 12.22 -6.40 0.80
N PHE A 26 12.17 -5.14 0.34
CA PHE A 26 12.51 -3.99 1.19
C PHE A 26 11.59 -3.87 2.40
N TRP A 27 10.29 -4.12 2.21
CA TRP A 27 9.34 -4.14 3.30
C TRP A 27 9.65 -5.21 4.34
N LEU A 28 9.95 -6.45 3.93
CA LEU A 28 10.32 -7.53 4.86
C LEU A 28 11.60 -7.21 5.64
N ILE A 29 12.62 -6.62 5.00
CA ILE A 29 13.86 -6.22 5.68
C ILE A 29 13.56 -5.14 6.74
N LYS A 30 12.76 -4.12 6.39
CA LYS A 30 12.31 -3.09 7.35
C LYS A 30 11.61 -3.72 8.56
N ASP A 31 10.66 -4.61 8.32
CA ASP A 31 9.89 -5.25 9.41
C ASP A 31 10.75 -6.18 10.27
N MET A 32 11.74 -6.85 9.68
CA MET A 32 12.74 -7.61 10.45
C MET A 32 13.59 -6.67 11.32
N CYS A 33 14.04 -5.53 10.80
CA CYS A 33 14.74 -4.52 11.60
C CYS A 33 13.86 -3.97 12.73
N TRP A 34 12.55 -3.86 12.51
CA TRP A 34 11.61 -3.49 13.55
C TRP A 34 11.51 -4.55 14.64
N CYS A 35 11.35 -5.82 14.27
CA CYS A 35 11.31 -6.94 15.21
C CYS A 35 12.59 -7.06 16.08
N LEU A 36 13.74 -6.72 15.51
CA LEU A 36 15.04 -6.71 16.20
C LEU A 36 15.36 -5.37 16.91
N GLU A 37 14.41 -4.43 16.94
CA GLU A 37 14.56 -3.09 17.52
C GLU A 37 15.72 -2.25 16.94
N PHE A 38 16.15 -2.55 15.70
CA PHE A 38 17.19 -1.80 14.99
C PHE A 38 16.66 -0.48 14.44
N LYS A 39 16.54 0.51 15.33
CA LYS A 39 15.97 1.83 15.07
C LYS A 39 16.49 2.52 13.81
N THR A 40 17.82 2.67 13.68
CA THR A 40 18.43 3.42 12.57
C THR A 40 18.18 2.73 11.23
N LEU A 41 18.35 1.41 11.17
CA LEU A 41 18.12 0.63 9.95
C LEU A 41 16.64 0.57 9.57
N GLY A 42 15.75 0.36 10.56
CA GLY A 42 14.30 0.33 10.33
C GLY A 42 13.76 1.63 9.73
N ILE A 43 14.17 2.79 10.27
CA ILE A 43 13.77 4.10 9.74
C ILE A 43 14.37 4.33 8.35
N THR A 44 15.65 3.99 8.15
CA THR A 44 16.31 4.17 6.85
C THR A 44 15.64 3.32 5.76
N MET A 45 15.18 2.10 6.08
CA MET A 45 14.48 1.21 5.16
C MET A 45 13.00 1.59 4.93
N ALA A 46 12.39 2.40 5.79
CA ALA A 46 11.06 2.95 5.53
C ALA A 46 11.08 3.91 4.32
N VAL A 47 12.16 4.67 4.13
CA VAL A 47 12.31 5.64 3.02
C VAL A 47 12.17 4.97 1.64
N PRO A 48 12.98 3.96 1.26
CA PRO A 48 12.84 3.31 -0.06
C PRO A 48 11.47 2.64 -0.20
N THR A 49 10.90 2.09 0.87
CA THR A 49 9.57 1.47 0.85
C THR A 49 8.47 2.48 0.50
N ILE A 50 8.48 3.66 1.13
CA ILE A 50 7.55 4.76 0.83
C ILE A 50 7.77 5.32 -0.58
N CYS A 51 9.02 5.50 -1.01
CA CYS A 51 9.31 6.00 -2.34
C CYS A 51 8.79 5.06 -3.44
N ILE A 52 8.96 3.74 -3.26
CA ILE A 52 8.49 2.75 -4.22
C ILE A 52 6.96 2.69 -4.27
N SER A 53 6.27 2.77 -3.14
CA SER A 53 4.79 2.76 -3.14
C SER A 53 4.20 4.00 -3.81
N ILE A 54 4.80 5.19 -3.60
CA ILE A 54 4.45 6.41 -4.34
C ILE A 54 4.70 6.23 -5.85
N TYR A 55 5.82 5.63 -6.24
CA TYR A 55 6.14 5.36 -7.63
C TYR A 55 5.05 4.48 -8.29
N PHE A 56 4.55 3.44 -7.61
CA PHE A 56 3.47 2.60 -8.13
C PHE A 56 2.16 3.36 -8.36
N ILE A 57 1.78 4.26 -7.45
CA ILE A 57 0.59 5.11 -7.62
C ILE A 57 0.71 5.91 -8.93
N PHE A 58 1.83 6.58 -9.16
CA PHE A 58 2.01 7.38 -10.38
C PHE A 58 2.15 6.54 -11.64
N LYS A 59 2.75 5.34 -11.52
CA LYS A 59 2.96 4.44 -12.65
C LYS A 59 1.66 3.79 -13.12
N ASN A 60 0.80 3.39 -12.20
CA ASN A 60 -0.42 2.64 -12.51
C ASN A 60 -1.69 3.51 -12.48
N LYS A 61 -1.57 4.85 -12.37
CA LYS A 61 -2.71 5.79 -12.32
C LYS A 61 -3.71 5.70 -13.49
N ALA A 62 -3.31 5.10 -14.61
CA ALA A 62 -4.17 4.92 -15.77
C ALA A 62 -5.21 3.80 -15.56
N ASP A 63 -4.92 2.83 -14.70
CA ASP A 63 -5.86 1.79 -14.31
C ASP A 63 -6.46 2.14 -12.94
N ILE A 64 -7.76 2.40 -12.91
CA ILE A 64 -8.48 2.78 -11.69
C ILE A 64 -8.43 1.67 -10.64
N SER A 65 -8.46 0.39 -11.04
CA SER A 65 -8.35 -0.71 -10.09
C SER A 65 -6.99 -0.70 -9.40
N GLU A 66 -5.93 -0.63 -10.20
CA GLU A 66 -4.56 -0.56 -9.70
C GLU A 66 -4.32 0.68 -8.84
N LEU A 67 -4.87 1.83 -9.22
CA LEU A 67 -4.70 3.09 -8.50
C LEU A 67 -5.23 2.98 -7.06
N TYR A 68 -6.45 2.47 -6.87
CA TYR A 68 -7.06 2.36 -5.54
C TYR A 68 -6.31 1.36 -4.65
N HIS A 69 -5.84 0.24 -5.22
CA HIS A 69 -5.02 -0.72 -4.48
C HIS A 69 -3.66 -0.14 -4.09
N ASN A 70 -2.97 0.52 -5.02
CA ASN A 70 -1.67 1.15 -4.75
C ASN A 70 -1.78 2.29 -3.73
N MET A 71 -2.86 3.07 -3.74
CA MET A 71 -3.14 4.06 -2.71
C MET A 71 -3.41 3.42 -1.34
N ALA A 72 -4.14 2.31 -1.29
CA ALA A 72 -4.38 1.58 -0.04
C ALA A 72 -3.08 1.00 0.55
N VAL A 73 -2.22 0.41 -0.29
CA VAL A 73 -0.89 -0.07 0.10
C VAL A 73 -0.02 1.07 0.61
N PHE A 74 -0.04 2.23 -0.06
CA PHE A 74 0.68 3.42 0.42
C PHE A 74 0.19 3.88 1.80
N LEU A 75 -1.12 4.02 2.02
CA LEU A 75 -1.68 4.40 3.32
C LEU A 75 -1.28 3.41 4.41
N TRP A 76 -1.29 2.12 4.09
CA TRP A 76 -0.86 1.07 4.98
C TRP A 76 0.64 1.16 5.33
N ILE A 77 1.52 1.44 4.36
CA ILE A 77 2.96 1.66 4.61
C ILE A 77 3.20 2.85 5.52
N ILE A 78 2.44 3.94 5.33
CA ILE A 78 2.49 5.12 6.21
C ILE A 78 2.06 4.74 7.62
N ALA A 79 0.96 4.00 7.77
CA ALA A 79 0.50 3.52 9.06
C ALA A 79 1.55 2.63 9.77
N ASN A 80 2.16 1.71 9.03
CA ASN A 80 3.20 0.80 9.53
C ASN A 80 4.46 1.56 9.97
N THR A 81 4.87 2.55 9.18
CA THR A 81 6.02 3.40 9.49
C THR A 81 5.75 4.27 10.73
N TRP A 82 4.53 4.78 10.87
CA TRP A 82 4.11 5.54 12.05
C TRP A 82 4.12 4.66 13.31
N TRP A 83 3.53 3.46 13.27
CA TRP A 83 3.53 2.54 14.39
C TRP A 83 4.97 2.19 14.81
N MET A 84 5.80 1.74 13.88
CA MET A 84 7.22 1.45 14.15
C MET A 84 7.94 2.64 14.79
N SER A 85 7.74 3.85 14.25
CA SER A 85 8.34 5.07 14.81
C SER A 85 7.84 5.34 16.23
N SER A 86 6.55 5.17 16.49
CA SER A 86 5.98 5.38 17.83
C SER A 86 6.63 4.48 18.90
N GLU A 87 6.98 3.24 18.54
CA GLU A 87 7.68 2.31 19.44
C GLU A 87 9.17 2.68 19.60
N PHE A 88 9.88 2.94 18.50
CA PHE A 88 11.30 3.30 18.53
C PHE A 88 11.61 4.60 19.29
N PHE A 89 10.67 5.55 19.31
CA PHE A 89 10.80 6.80 20.04
C PHE A 89 10.08 6.78 21.38
N LYS A 90 9.50 5.63 21.79
CA LYS A 90 8.72 5.46 23.03
C LYS A 90 7.61 6.51 23.20
N PHE A 91 7.05 6.98 22.08
CA PHE A 91 5.84 7.82 22.11
C PHE A 91 4.58 7.02 22.46
N ASP A 92 4.71 5.71 22.73
CA ASP A 92 3.59 4.87 23.18
C ASP A 92 3.26 5.07 24.68
N GLU A 93 4.20 5.61 25.47
CA GLU A 93 4.02 5.94 26.89
C GLU A 93 3.46 7.35 27.12
N ASN A 94 3.70 8.26 26.17
CA ASN A 94 3.16 9.62 26.20
C ASN A 94 1.91 9.69 25.33
N THR A 95 0.87 10.42 25.74
CA THR A 95 -0.32 10.70 24.92
C THR A 95 0.00 11.86 23.98
N PRO A 96 0.50 11.64 22.74
CA PRO A 96 1.12 12.71 21.98
C PRO A 96 0.07 13.67 21.41
N ILE A 97 -1.12 13.13 21.08
CA ILE A 97 -2.22 13.85 20.42
C ILE A 97 -3.55 13.28 20.94
N LEU A 98 -4.45 14.16 21.40
CA LEU A 98 -5.86 13.84 21.74
C LEU A 98 -6.07 12.75 22.81
N GLY A 99 -5.09 12.51 23.70
CA GLY A 99 -5.19 11.47 24.73
C GLY A 99 -5.00 10.03 24.23
N LEU A 100 -4.64 9.85 22.96
CA LEU A 100 -4.41 8.54 22.36
C LEU A 100 -2.92 8.16 22.47
N LYS A 101 -2.64 6.86 22.66
CA LYS A 101 -1.27 6.33 22.58
C LYS A 101 -0.69 6.56 21.18
N GLY A 102 0.63 6.76 21.08
CA GLY A 102 1.32 6.98 19.80
C GLY A 102 0.98 5.94 18.73
N ARG A 103 0.83 4.65 19.10
CA ARG A 103 0.42 3.58 18.18
C ARG A 103 -1.00 3.74 17.65
N SER A 104 -1.93 4.27 18.45
CA SER A 104 -3.35 4.35 18.10
C SER A 104 -3.59 5.33 16.94
N LEU A 105 -2.68 6.28 16.75
CA LEU A 105 -2.72 7.19 15.60
C LEU A 105 -2.46 6.47 14.27
N ALA A 106 -1.79 5.31 14.26
CA ALA A 106 -1.65 4.49 13.06
C ALA A 106 -3.00 3.95 12.57
N ALA A 107 -3.99 3.81 13.45
CA ALA A 107 -5.32 3.32 13.07
C ALA A 107 -6.03 4.21 12.04
N PHE A 108 -5.74 5.51 12.01
CA PHE A 108 -6.33 6.44 11.04
C PHE A 108 -5.93 6.12 9.59
N PRO A 109 -4.63 6.04 9.23
CA PRO A 109 -4.23 5.62 7.89
C PRO A 109 -4.60 4.16 7.57
N PHE A 110 -4.54 3.23 8.54
CA PHE A 110 -5.05 1.87 8.35
C PHE A 110 -6.53 1.87 7.96
N GLY A 111 -7.38 2.54 8.74
CA GLY A 111 -8.82 2.64 8.51
C GLY A 111 -9.14 3.35 7.20
N SER A 112 -8.38 4.39 6.84
CA SER A 112 -8.53 5.11 5.57
C SER A 112 -8.24 4.20 4.37
N GLY A 113 -7.19 3.37 4.46
CA GLY A 113 -6.86 2.39 3.42
C GLY A 113 -7.94 1.32 3.23
N ILE A 114 -8.48 0.79 4.34
CA ILE A 114 -9.61 -0.15 4.30
C ILE A 114 -10.85 0.51 3.69
N LEU A 115 -11.19 1.72 4.13
CA LEU A 115 -12.34 2.46 3.61
C LEU A 115 -12.20 2.72 2.10
N LEU A 116 -10.99 3.08 1.64
CA LEU A 116 -10.70 3.31 0.24
C LEU A 116 -10.96 2.03 -0.60
N LEU A 117 -10.51 0.87 -0.13
CA LEU A 117 -10.77 -0.41 -0.81
C LEU A 117 -12.24 -0.80 -0.77
N LEU A 118 -12.93 -0.59 0.35
CA LEU A 118 -14.37 -0.84 0.45
C LEU A 118 -15.16 0.00 -0.55
N ILE A 119 -14.85 1.29 -0.67
CA ILE A 119 -15.47 2.17 -1.67
C ILE A 119 -15.20 1.65 -3.08
N PHE A 120 -13.97 1.22 -3.37
CA PHE A 120 -13.62 0.67 -4.66
C PHE A 120 -14.46 -0.57 -5.01
N TYR A 121 -14.47 -1.58 -4.14
CA TYR A 121 -15.16 -2.84 -4.43
C TYR A 121 -16.69 -2.71 -4.45
N ILE A 122 -17.27 -1.85 -3.62
CA ILE A 122 -18.72 -1.68 -3.54
C ILE A 122 -19.25 -0.76 -4.63
N SER A 123 -18.55 0.34 -4.94
CA SER A 123 -19.11 1.40 -5.78
C SER A 123 -18.49 1.51 -7.17
N ILE A 124 -17.21 1.18 -7.32
CA ILE A 124 -16.44 1.46 -8.56
C ILE A 124 -16.31 0.20 -9.41
N TYR A 125 -15.85 -0.90 -8.82
CA TYR A 125 -15.69 -2.19 -9.47
C TYR A 125 -16.95 -2.67 -10.25
N PRO A 126 -18.18 -2.65 -9.68
CA PRO A 126 -19.37 -3.07 -10.42
C PRO A 126 -19.68 -2.18 -11.63
N LYS A 127 -19.40 -0.87 -11.55
CA LYS A 127 -19.58 0.07 -12.67
C LYS A 127 -18.58 -0.24 -13.80
N GLN A 128 -17.34 -0.57 -13.44
CA GLN A 128 -16.28 -0.92 -14.38
C GLN A 128 -16.64 -2.19 -15.18
N ILE A 129 -17.23 -3.19 -14.52
CA ILE A 129 -17.74 -4.40 -15.17
C ILE A 129 -18.89 -4.08 -16.13
N GLN A 130 -19.83 -3.21 -15.73
CA GLN A 130 -20.95 -2.82 -16.59
C GLN A 130 -20.49 -2.07 -17.84
N THR A 131 -19.55 -1.14 -17.71
CA THR A 131 -18.98 -0.42 -18.86
C THR A 131 -18.28 -1.37 -19.85
N ASN A 132 -17.50 -2.33 -19.36
CA ASN A 132 -16.83 -3.32 -20.20
C ASN A 132 -17.79 -4.29 -20.90
N LYS A 133 -19.03 -4.46 -20.43
CA LYS A 133 -20.05 -5.29 -21.11
C LYS A 133 -20.80 -4.55 -22.22
N ASN A 134 -20.74 -3.22 -22.23
CA ASN A 134 -21.48 -2.36 -23.17
C ASN A 134 -20.63 -1.93 -24.39
N HIS A 135 -19.38 -2.40 -24.47
CA HIS A 135 -18.44 -2.23 -25.58
C HIS A 135 -18.09 -3.59 -26.17
#